data_AF-A0A660LBS9-F1
#
_entry.id   AF-A0A660LBS9-F1
#
_cell.length_a   1.000
_cell.length_b   1.000
_cell.length_c   1.000
_cell.angle_alpha   90.00
_cell.angle_beta   90.00
_cell.angle_gamma   90.00
#
_symmetry.space_group_name_H-M   'P 1'
#
loop_
_entity.id
_entity.type
_entity.pdbx_description
1 polymer ?
#
loop_
_entity_poly.entity_id
_entity_poly.type
_entity_poly.pdbx_seq_one_letter_code
_entity_poly.pdbx_strand_id
1 'polypeptide(L)'
;MLFDLRTGARRRTVKVVYLGLALLMFVGFVGFGIGSSGLSGSIGDLLRDQGSTTDGSKDAVERVSTQVRAADAKTKANASDPAAWAELAQARYRLAQLGDNIDQATSNYSAEGRRQLTAAGAAFDKYVALNPPKPDERLVRNMTQAYIAVEQPAKAVTAQEMLTEIEPAANTFSNLAILSYQAGQTRKGDLAAAKAVELTEGADEKKQLKEQLDQAKTSSLGQQIQEALTPTPTPKK
;
A
#
# COMPACT_ATOMS: atom_id res chain seq x y z
N MET A 1 33.61 38.36 -29.99
CA MET A 1 32.49 39.29 -30.17
C MET A 1 31.55 39.11 -28.99
N LEU A 2 31.61 40.06 -28.07
CA LEU A 2 30.88 40.09 -26.80
C LEU A 2 29.41 40.42 -27.09
N PHE A 3 28.51 39.47 -26.86
CA PHE A 3 27.07 39.73 -26.99
C PHE A 3 26.57 40.49 -25.76
N ASP A 4 26.39 41.78 -25.96
CA ASP A 4 25.78 42.74 -25.04
C ASP A 4 24.30 42.37 -24.79
N LEU A 5 23.94 42.15 -23.52
CA LEU A 5 22.57 41.91 -23.06
C LEU A 5 22.15 42.97 -22.03
N ARG A 6 22.48 44.24 -22.29
CA ARG A 6 21.99 45.41 -21.54
C ARG A 6 20.60 45.86 -22.04
N THR A 7 19.55 45.19 -21.61
CA THR A 7 18.22 45.82 -21.42
C THR A 7 17.32 44.94 -20.54
N GLY A 8 16.83 45.48 -19.42
CA GLY A 8 16.20 44.73 -18.32
C GLY A 8 14.90 44.00 -18.67
N ALA A 9 14.20 44.38 -19.73
CA ALA A 9 12.95 43.75 -20.15
C ALA A 9 13.16 42.35 -20.76
N ARG A 10 14.25 42.13 -21.50
CA ARG A 10 14.50 40.86 -22.20
C ARG A 10 14.89 39.71 -21.26
N ARG A 11 15.41 39.99 -20.05
CA ARG A 11 15.68 38.95 -19.04
C ARG A 11 14.40 38.31 -18.50
N ARG A 12 13.29 39.04 -18.40
CA ARG A 12 12.02 38.48 -17.91
C ARG A 12 11.37 37.60 -18.98
N THR A 13 11.35 38.05 -20.23
CA THR A 13 10.83 37.24 -21.34
C THR A 13 11.63 35.95 -21.51
N VAL A 14 12.96 36.01 -21.45
CA VAL A 14 13.82 34.83 -21.52
C VAL A 14 13.56 33.88 -20.34
N LYS A 15 13.41 34.41 -19.11
CA LYS A 15 13.06 33.58 -17.95
C LYS A 15 11.70 32.92 -18.07
N VAL A 16 10.68 33.61 -18.59
CA VAL A 16 9.33 33.05 -18.79
C VAL A 16 9.33 32.00 -19.88
N VAL A 17 10.10 32.19 -20.96
CA VAL A 17 10.25 31.20 -22.03
C VAL A 17 10.94 29.94 -21.52
N TYR A 18 12.01 30.07 -20.73
CA TYR A 18 12.68 28.90 -20.14
C TYR A 18 11.84 28.20 -19.06
N LEU A 19 11.07 28.95 -18.25
CA LEU A 19 10.12 28.36 -17.30
C LEU A 19 8.97 27.64 -18.03
N GLY A 20 8.48 28.21 -19.13
CA GLY A 20 7.47 27.59 -19.99
C GLY A 20 7.99 26.32 -20.68
N LEU A 21 9.22 26.34 -21.20
CA LEU A 21 9.88 25.17 -21.78
C LEU A 21 10.15 24.07 -20.74
N ALA A 22 10.56 24.44 -19.52
CA ALA A 22 10.77 23.50 -18.43
C ALA A 22 9.47 22.83 -17.99
N LEU A 23 8.37 23.59 -17.95
CA LEU A 23 7.04 23.05 -17.64
C LEU A 23 6.53 22.14 -18.78
N LEU A 24 6.79 22.49 -20.04
CA LEU A 24 6.44 21.66 -21.20
C LEU A 24 7.23 20.34 -21.23
N MET A 25 8.52 20.37 -20.87
CA MET A 25 9.33 19.16 -20.70
C MET A 25 8.86 18.31 -19.51
N PHE A 26 8.45 18.95 -18.41
CA PHE A 26 7.93 18.24 -17.23
C PHE A 26 6.57 17.59 -17.51
N VAL A 27 5.68 18.25 -18.26
CA VAL A 27 4.38 17.69 -18.67
C VAL A 27 4.56 16.60 -19.74
N GLY A 28 5.51 16.76 -20.65
CA GLY A 28 5.87 15.72 -21.63
C GLY A 28 6.47 14.46 -20.99
N PHE A 29 7.19 14.58 -19.87
CA PHE A 29 7.82 13.46 -19.18
C PHE A 29 6.89 12.73 -18.19
N VAL A 30 5.88 13.43 -17.64
CA VAL A 30 4.92 12.85 -16.68
C VAL A 30 3.68 12.28 -17.38
N GLY A 31 3.33 12.76 -18.58
CA GLY A 31 2.14 12.34 -19.32
C GLY A 31 2.30 11.14 -20.26
N PHE A 32 3.52 10.70 -20.57
CA PHE A 32 3.77 9.59 -21.51
C PHE A 32 4.82 8.62 -20.97
N GLY A 33 4.48 7.91 -19.89
CA GLY A 33 5.28 6.84 -19.33
C GLY A 33 5.14 5.53 -20.12
N ILE A 34 5.67 5.47 -21.36
CA ILE A 34 6.00 4.21 -22.04
C ILE A 34 7.35 4.36 -22.75
N GLY A 35 8.39 3.76 -22.15
CA GLY A 35 9.53 3.10 -22.77
C GLY A 35 10.32 3.81 -23.89
N SER A 36 11.49 4.35 -23.54
CA SER A 36 12.64 4.39 -24.44
C SER A 36 13.75 3.51 -23.89
N SER A 37 13.79 2.28 -24.40
CA SER A 37 14.89 1.33 -24.36
C SER A 37 16.23 1.98 -24.71
N GLY A 38 17.25 1.73 -23.88
CA GLY A 38 18.65 1.78 -24.30
C GLY A 38 19.41 3.07 -24.05
N LEU A 39 19.48 3.54 -22.80
CA LEU A 39 20.66 4.27 -22.32
C LEU A 39 21.13 3.61 -21.02
N SER A 40 22.23 2.88 -21.18
CA SER A 40 23.04 2.20 -20.17
C SER A 40 23.42 3.14 -19.02
N GLY A 41 22.66 3.07 -17.94
CA GLY A 41 22.95 3.70 -16.64
C GLY A 41 22.08 3.00 -15.61
N SER A 42 22.53 1.83 -15.19
CA SER A 42 21.71 0.85 -14.47
C SER A 42 21.24 1.34 -13.11
N ILE A 43 20.00 0.99 -12.75
CA ILE A 43 19.45 1.04 -11.37
C ILE A 43 20.28 0.15 -10.42
N GLY A 44 21.08 -0.77 -10.97
CA GLY A 44 22.09 -1.56 -10.25
C GLY A 44 23.36 -0.78 -9.88
N ASP A 45 23.69 0.33 -10.54
CA ASP A 45 24.87 1.14 -10.22
C ASP A 45 24.59 2.12 -9.07
N LEU A 46 23.32 2.55 -8.92
CA LEU A 46 22.86 3.29 -7.74
C LEU A 46 22.83 2.42 -6.47
N LEU A 47 22.80 1.10 -6.63
CA LEU A 47 22.88 0.13 -5.53
C LEU A 47 24.32 -0.35 -5.25
N ARG A 48 25.28 -0.04 -6.14
CA ARG A 48 26.67 -0.52 -6.02
C ARG A 48 27.67 0.56 -5.61
N ASP A 49 27.32 1.83 -5.71
CA ASP A 49 28.07 2.94 -5.07
C ASP A 49 27.67 3.14 -3.59
N GLN A 50 27.19 2.07 -2.95
CA GLN A 50 26.89 2.04 -1.51
C GLN A 50 28.17 1.82 -0.70
N GLY A 51 29.13 2.71 -0.90
CA GLY A 51 30.27 2.94 -0.02
C GLY A 51 30.03 4.15 0.90
N SER A 52 28.85 4.24 1.53
CA SER A 52 28.52 5.19 2.63
C SER A 52 27.09 4.91 3.16
N THR A 53 26.96 3.81 3.88
CA THR A 53 25.72 3.32 4.47
C THR A 53 25.40 4.14 5.73
N THR A 54 24.69 5.28 5.63
CA THR A 54 23.87 5.86 6.74
C THR A 54 22.95 7.01 6.28
N ASP A 55 23.35 7.90 5.37
CA ASP A 55 22.60 9.17 5.14
C ASP A 55 21.39 9.07 4.20
N GLY A 56 21.46 8.29 3.11
CA GLY A 56 20.37 8.23 2.12
C GLY A 56 19.06 7.63 2.64
N SER A 57 19.13 6.77 3.66
CA SER A 57 17.93 6.20 4.32
C SER A 57 17.23 7.24 5.20
N LYS A 58 18.00 8.07 5.91
CA LYS A 58 17.47 9.14 6.76
C LYS A 58 16.77 10.22 5.94
N ASP A 59 17.35 10.59 4.80
CA ASP A 59 16.73 11.53 3.86
C ASP A 59 15.41 11.00 3.29
N ALA A 60 15.34 9.71 2.96
CA ALA A 60 14.11 9.09 2.48
C ALA A 60 13.03 9.08 3.58
N VAL A 61 13.40 8.70 4.81
CA VAL A 61 12.51 8.74 5.98
C VAL A 61 12.00 10.16 6.21
N GLU A 62 12.85 11.18 6.20
CA GLU A 62 12.43 12.56 6.48
C GLU A 62 11.53 13.15 5.38
N ARG A 63 11.77 12.81 4.12
CA ARG A 63 10.87 13.20 3.02
C ARG A 63 9.49 12.57 3.17
N VAL A 64 9.41 11.30 3.53
CA VAL A 64 8.13 10.61 3.71
C VAL A 64 7.45 11.06 5.01
N SER A 65 8.19 11.32 6.09
CA SER A 65 7.66 11.88 7.34
C SER A 65 7.01 13.26 7.10
N THR A 66 7.64 14.09 6.26
CA THR A 66 7.07 15.37 5.83
C THR A 66 5.79 15.19 5.01
N GLN A 67 5.72 14.18 4.13
CA GLN A 67 4.49 13.84 3.40
C GLN A 67 3.37 13.41 4.36
N VAL A 68 3.69 12.60 5.39
CA VAL A 68 2.71 12.22 6.42
C VAL A 68 2.16 13.46 7.14
N ARG A 69 3.03 14.39 7.56
CA ARG A 69 2.61 15.63 8.23
C ARG A 69 1.73 16.49 7.33
N ALA A 70 2.10 16.64 6.06
CA ALA A 70 1.34 17.43 5.09
C ALA A 70 -0.05 16.80 4.81
N ALA A 71 -0.10 15.47 4.60
CA ALA A 71 -1.36 14.76 4.41
C ALA A 71 -2.24 14.82 5.66
N ASP A 72 -1.66 14.69 6.86
CA ASP A 72 -2.39 14.81 8.13
C ASP A 72 -3.00 16.23 8.27
N ALA A 73 -2.25 17.28 7.93
CA ALA A 73 -2.77 18.64 7.90
C ALA A 73 -3.93 18.81 6.91
N LYS A 74 -3.86 18.18 5.72
CA LYS A 74 -4.97 18.19 4.75
C LYS A 74 -6.23 17.53 5.33
N THR A 75 -6.10 16.38 5.99
CA THR A 75 -7.26 15.71 6.61
C THR A 75 -7.88 16.54 7.74
N LYS A 76 -7.09 17.34 8.46
CA LYS A 76 -7.59 18.27 9.48
C LYS A 76 -8.27 19.49 8.88
N ALA A 77 -7.74 20.01 7.77
CA ALA A 77 -8.34 21.14 7.06
C ALA A 77 -9.64 20.75 6.35
N ASN A 78 -9.73 19.52 5.84
CA ASN A 78 -10.92 18.99 5.19
C ASN A 78 -11.11 17.50 5.54
N ALA A 79 -11.84 17.24 6.64
CA ALA A 79 -12.09 15.88 7.11
C ALA A 79 -13.08 15.10 6.23
N SER A 80 -13.80 15.77 5.33
CA SER A 80 -14.73 15.14 4.39
C SER A 80 -14.10 14.80 3.03
N ASP A 81 -12.83 15.13 2.81
CA ASP A 81 -12.14 14.81 1.56
C ASP A 81 -11.56 13.38 1.58
N PRO A 82 -12.13 12.42 0.82
CA PRO A 82 -11.58 11.08 0.76
C PRO A 82 -10.16 11.04 0.19
N ALA A 83 -9.80 11.95 -0.73
CA ALA A 83 -8.46 11.97 -1.31
C ALA A 83 -7.39 12.31 -0.25
N ALA A 84 -7.69 13.21 0.68
CA ALA A 84 -6.80 13.55 1.79
C ALA A 84 -6.54 12.35 2.71
N TRP A 85 -7.58 11.57 3.04
CA TRP A 85 -7.44 10.36 3.86
C TRP A 85 -6.68 9.24 3.14
N ALA A 86 -6.93 9.06 1.84
CA ALA A 86 -6.17 8.14 1.00
C ALA A 86 -4.68 8.50 0.96
N GLU A 87 -4.34 9.77 0.76
CA GLU A 87 -2.96 10.26 0.76
C GLU A 87 -2.26 10.00 2.10
N LEU A 88 -2.96 10.25 3.21
CA LEU A 88 -2.43 9.98 4.55
C LEU A 88 -2.16 8.48 4.79
N ALA A 89 -3.10 7.61 4.41
CA ALA A 89 -2.94 6.16 4.51
C ALA A 89 -1.73 5.66 3.70
N GLN A 90 -1.62 6.10 2.44
CA GLN A 90 -0.48 5.73 1.58
C GLN A 90 0.85 6.28 2.10
N ALA A 91 0.89 7.50 2.63
CA ALA A 91 2.10 8.09 3.19
C ALA A 91 2.59 7.31 4.43
N ARG A 92 1.68 6.96 5.34
CA ARG A 92 2.00 6.18 6.55
C ARG A 92 2.44 4.76 6.21
N TYR A 93 1.78 4.10 5.26
CA TYR A 93 2.18 2.78 4.78
C TYR A 93 3.59 2.77 4.20
N ARG A 94 3.93 3.79 3.39
CA ARG A 94 5.29 3.96 2.85
C ARG A 94 6.29 4.21 3.97
N LEU A 95 5.95 5.06 4.94
CA LEU A 95 6.84 5.34 6.07
C LEU A 95 7.16 4.06 6.86
N ALA A 96 6.16 3.21 7.10
CA ALA A 96 6.32 1.94 7.81
C ALA A 96 7.35 0.99 7.18
N GLN A 97 7.64 1.13 5.89
CA GLN A 97 8.56 0.27 5.14
C GLN A 97 9.99 0.85 5.04
N LEU A 98 10.29 1.95 5.72
CA LEU A 98 11.55 2.67 5.58
C LEU A 98 12.34 2.76 6.89
N GLY A 99 13.67 2.73 6.76
CA GLY A 99 14.59 2.95 7.87
C GLY A 99 14.32 2.03 9.06
N ASP A 100 14.36 2.60 10.25
CA ASP A 100 14.20 1.88 11.53
C ASP A 100 12.76 1.36 11.77
N ASN A 101 11.83 1.60 10.83
CA ASN A 101 10.49 1.01 10.86
C ASN A 101 10.49 -0.47 10.44
N ILE A 102 11.58 -0.94 9.84
CA ILE A 102 11.86 -2.34 9.58
C ILE A 102 13.05 -2.77 10.43
N ASP A 103 12.85 -3.85 11.18
CA ASP A 103 13.92 -4.53 11.88
C ASP A 103 14.78 -5.27 10.85
N GLN A 104 16.02 -4.80 10.63
CA GLN A 104 16.91 -5.36 9.62
C GLN A 104 17.36 -6.81 9.91
N ALA A 105 17.33 -7.23 11.17
CA ALA A 105 17.73 -8.58 11.55
C ALA A 105 16.63 -9.60 11.24
N THR A 106 15.37 -9.21 11.39
CA THR A 106 14.21 -10.11 11.21
C THR A 106 13.44 -9.85 9.92
N SER A 107 13.75 -8.77 9.20
CA SER A 107 12.97 -8.24 8.07
C SER A 107 11.49 -7.97 8.41
N ASN A 108 11.14 -7.85 9.69
CA ASN A 108 9.79 -7.59 10.16
C ASN A 108 9.59 -6.11 10.51
N TYR A 109 8.33 -5.68 10.61
CA TYR A 109 8.02 -4.34 11.09
C TYR A 109 8.45 -4.16 12.55
N SER A 110 9.24 -3.11 12.81
CA SER A 110 9.58 -2.69 14.15
C SER A 110 8.33 -2.20 14.89
N ALA A 111 8.44 -1.92 16.20
CA ALA A 111 7.32 -1.37 16.95
C ALA A 111 6.81 -0.05 16.33
N GLU A 112 7.70 0.79 15.81
CA GLU A 112 7.31 2.03 15.14
C GLU A 112 6.72 1.75 13.76
N GLY A 113 7.28 0.81 12.98
CA GLY A 113 6.65 0.37 11.72
C GLY A 113 5.22 -0.09 11.89
N ARG A 114 4.95 -0.94 12.91
CA ARG A 114 3.58 -1.37 13.23
C ARG A 114 2.67 -0.23 13.68
N ARG A 115 3.20 0.78 14.40
CA ARG A 115 2.44 2.00 14.73
C ARG A 115 2.06 2.76 13.47
N GLN A 116 2.98 2.92 12.53
CA GLN A 116 2.71 3.57 11.25
C GLN A 116 1.67 2.79 10.42
N LEU A 117 1.75 1.46 10.37
CA LEU A 117 0.74 0.62 9.71
C LEU A 117 -0.64 0.72 10.39
N THR A 118 -0.69 0.70 11.71
CA THR A 118 -1.94 0.87 12.48
C THR A 118 -2.56 2.23 12.19
N ALA A 119 -1.73 3.28 12.15
CA ALA A 119 -2.14 4.64 11.84
C ALA A 119 -2.54 4.81 10.35
N ALA A 120 -1.93 4.04 9.43
CA ALA A 120 -2.34 3.97 8.04
C ALA A 120 -3.73 3.34 7.92
N GLY A 121 -3.96 2.21 8.58
CA GLY A 121 -5.27 1.56 8.66
C GLY A 121 -6.34 2.48 9.24
N ALA A 122 -6.05 3.23 10.30
CA ALA A 122 -7.02 4.19 10.85
C ALA A 122 -7.39 5.32 9.85
N ALA A 123 -6.44 5.79 9.05
CA ALA A 123 -6.72 6.76 7.99
C ALA A 123 -7.54 6.14 6.85
N PHE A 124 -7.26 4.87 6.51
CA PHE A 124 -8.03 4.13 5.53
C PHE A 124 -9.46 3.84 6.00
N ASP A 125 -9.67 3.52 7.28
CA ASP A 125 -11.01 3.36 7.86
C ASP A 125 -11.85 4.64 7.67
N LYS A 126 -11.23 5.83 7.83
CA LYS A 126 -11.88 7.12 7.55
C LYS A 126 -12.16 7.32 6.06
N TYR A 127 -11.21 6.96 5.21
CA TYR A 127 -11.40 6.98 3.75
C TYR A 127 -12.60 6.13 3.33
N VAL A 128 -12.69 4.89 3.79
CA VAL A 128 -13.79 3.97 3.47
C VAL A 128 -15.12 4.49 3.98
N ALA A 129 -15.15 5.08 5.19
CA ALA A 129 -16.36 5.67 5.76
C ALA A 129 -16.94 6.84 4.94
N LEU A 130 -16.13 7.48 4.10
CA LEU A 130 -16.57 8.53 3.18
C LEU A 130 -17.14 7.98 1.87
N ASN A 131 -17.21 6.65 1.72
CA ASN A 131 -17.74 5.94 0.56
C ASN A 131 -17.22 6.49 -0.78
N PRO A 132 -15.90 6.38 -1.03
CA PRO A 132 -15.29 6.94 -2.22
C PRO A 132 -15.82 6.22 -3.46
N PRO A 133 -16.24 6.94 -4.51
CA PRO A 133 -16.94 6.33 -5.65
C PRO A 133 -16.07 5.37 -6.46
N LYS A 134 -14.75 5.51 -6.39
CA LYS A 134 -13.77 4.63 -7.03
C LYS A 134 -12.57 4.46 -6.10
N PRO A 135 -12.57 3.41 -5.26
CA PRO A 135 -11.43 3.14 -4.42
C PRO A 135 -10.18 2.84 -5.24
N ASP A 136 -9.03 3.40 -4.86
CA ASP A 136 -7.75 3.09 -5.52
C ASP A 136 -7.33 1.66 -5.15
N GLU A 137 -7.32 0.75 -6.13
CA GLU A 137 -7.05 -0.67 -5.91
C GLU A 137 -5.72 -0.91 -5.19
N ARG A 138 -4.68 -0.16 -5.57
CA ARG A 138 -3.35 -0.29 -4.96
C ARG A 138 -3.38 0.11 -3.48
N LEU A 139 -4.08 1.19 -3.12
CA LEU A 139 -4.30 1.56 -1.72
C LEU A 139 -5.01 0.44 -0.98
N VAL A 140 -6.09 -0.12 -1.54
CA VAL A 140 -6.84 -1.19 -0.88
C VAL A 140 -5.94 -2.41 -0.65
N ARG A 141 -5.17 -2.87 -1.65
CA ARG A 141 -4.21 -3.98 -1.50
C ARG A 141 -3.17 -3.70 -0.43
N ASN A 142 -2.60 -2.50 -0.41
CA ASN A 142 -1.62 -2.09 0.60
C ASN A 142 -2.23 -2.12 2.01
N MET A 143 -3.48 -1.67 2.16
CA MET A 143 -4.16 -1.65 3.46
C MET A 143 -4.58 -3.03 3.91
N THR A 144 -4.99 -3.93 3.00
CA THR A 144 -5.16 -5.36 3.32
C THR A 144 -3.89 -5.94 3.94
N GLN A 145 -2.72 -5.70 3.32
CA GLN A 145 -1.43 -6.17 3.86
C GLN A 145 -1.08 -5.48 5.18
N ALA A 146 -1.35 -4.18 5.30
CA ALA A 146 -1.13 -3.45 6.55
C ALA A 146 -1.93 -4.06 7.70
N TYR A 147 -3.22 -4.37 7.50
CA TYR A 147 -4.07 -5.00 8.51
C TYR A 147 -3.59 -6.40 8.89
N ILE A 148 -3.13 -7.21 7.92
CA ILE A 148 -2.54 -8.52 8.20
C ILE A 148 -1.30 -8.35 9.09
N ALA A 149 -0.40 -7.44 8.72
CA ALA A 149 0.86 -7.20 9.44
C ALA A 149 0.68 -6.63 10.86
N VAL A 150 -0.48 -6.04 11.17
CA VAL A 150 -0.83 -5.57 12.53
C VAL A 150 -1.90 -6.43 13.20
N GLU A 151 -2.07 -7.67 12.73
CA GLU A 151 -2.96 -8.67 13.33
C GLU A 151 -4.41 -8.20 13.48
N GLN A 152 -4.92 -7.47 12.47
CA GLN A 152 -6.31 -7.03 12.36
C GLN A 152 -7.05 -7.78 11.24
N PRO A 153 -7.25 -9.11 11.36
CA PRO A 153 -7.75 -9.94 10.26
C PRO A 153 -9.17 -9.55 9.82
N ALA A 154 -10.03 -9.13 10.74
CA ALA A 154 -11.38 -8.67 10.39
C ALA A 154 -11.38 -7.44 9.47
N LYS A 155 -10.43 -6.51 9.66
CA LYS A 155 -10.29 -5.34 8.78
C LYS A 155 -9.63 -5.71 7.46
N ALA A 156 -8.68 -6.65 7.46
CA ALA A 156 -8.12 -7.20 6.24
C ALA A 156 -9.21 -7.84 5.36
N VAL A 157 -10.16 -8.55 5.96
CA VAL A 157 -11.35 -9.08 5.26
C VAL A 157 -12.16 -7.96 4.61
N THR A 158 -12.51 -6.91 5.35
CA THR A 158 -13.26 -5.77 4.78
C THR A 158 -12.50 -5.05 3.66
N ALA A 159 -11.17 -4.91 3.78
CA ALA A 159 -10.36 -4.37 2.70
C ALA A 159 -10.36 -5.30 1.47
N GLN A 160 -10.26 -6.61 1.67
CA GLN A 160 -10.33 -7.60 0.60
C GLN A 160 -11.71 -7.64 -0.08
N GLU A 161 -12.81 -7.40 0.65
CA GLU A 161 -14.15 -7.28 0.06
C GLU A 161 -14.21 -6.15 -0.98
N MET A 162 -13.62 -4.98 -0.69
CA MET A 162 -13.53 -3.90 -1.68
C MET A 162 -12.75 -4.32 -2.93
N LEU A 163 -11.72 -5.17 -2.81
CA LEU A 163 -11.01 -5.69 -3.99
C LEU A 163 -11.89 -6.61 -4.83
N THR A 164 -12.83 -7.35 -4.23
CA THR A 164 -13.80 -8.14 -4.99
C THR A 164 -14.84 -7.29 -5.71
N GLU A 165 -15.11 -6.08 -5.22
CA GLU A 165 -15.97 -5.11 -5.90
C GLU A 165 -15.24 -4.39 -7.05
N ILE A 166 -13.96 -4.08 -6.87
CA ILE A 166 -13.12 -3.44 -7.89
C ILE A 166 -12.79 -4.42 -9.02
N GLU A 167 -12.37 -5.64 -8.65
CA GLU A 167 -11.95 -6.70 -9.56
C GLU A 167 -12.63 -8.02 -9.16
N PRO A 168 -13.86 -8.29 -9.67
CA PRO A 168 -14.60 -9.51 -9.35
C PRO A 168 -14.02 -10.71 -10.10
N ALA A 169 -12.95 -11.30 -9.57
CA ALA A 169 -12.21 -12.40 -10.17
C ALA A 169 -12.06 -13.59 -9.20
N ALA A 170 -11.86 -14.80 -9.73
CA ALA A 170 -11.69 -16.00 -8.91
C ALA A 170 -10.59 -15.83 -7.84
N ASN A 171 -9.49 -15.15 -8.19
CA ASN A 171 -8.38 -14.90 -7.27
C ASN A 171 -8.77 -13.94 -6.12
N THR A 172 -9.50 -12.85 -6.39
CA THR A 172 -9.88 -11.89 -5.33
C THR A 172 -10.86 -12.52 -4.34
N PHE A 173 -11.78 -13.36 -4.82
CA PHE A 173 -12.68 -14.15 -3.98
C PHE A 173 -11.97 -15.28 -3.23
N SER A 174 -10.97 -15.94 -3.82
CA SER A 174 -10.16 -16.96 -3.13
C SER A 174 -9.40 -16.36 -1.95
N ASN A 175 -8.79 -15.19 -2.15
CA ASN A 175 -8.10 -14.46 -1.08
C ASN A 175 -9.08 -13.99 0.00
N LEU A 176 -10.29 -13.54 -0.38
CA LEU A 176 -11.34 -13.20 0.57
C LEU A 176 -11.75 -14.41 1.42
N ALA A 177 -11.85 -15.59 0.81
CA ALA A 177 -12.19 -16.81 1.53
C ALA A 177 -11.13 -17.16 2.58
N ILE A 178 -9.85 -17.18 2.19
CA ILE A 178 -8.73 -17.49 3.07
C ILE A 178 -8.66 -16.51 4.24
N LEU A 179 -8.71 -15.21 3.97
CA LEU A 179 -8.69 -14.17 5.02
C LEU A 179 -9.91 -14.28 5.94
N SER A 180 -11.08 -14.61 5.40
CA SER A 180 -12.29 -14.79 6.18
C SER A 180 -12.17 -15.99 7.12
N TYR A 181 -11.59 -17.11 6.68
CA TYR A 181 -11.34 -18.25 7.55
C TYR A 181 -10.34 -17.92 8.65
N GLN A 182 -9.25 -17.23 8.33
CA GLN A 182 -8.26 -16.76 9.32
C GLN A 182 -8.89 -15.82 10.35
N ALA A 183 -9.82 -14.96 9.91
CA ALA A 183 -10.57 -14.06 10.78
C ALA A 183 -11.70 -14.73 11.59
N GLY A 184 -11.88 -16.06 11.50
CA GLY A 184 -12.99 -16.78 12.12
C GLY A 184 -14.37 -16.54 11.48
N GLN A 185 -14.42 -15.86 10.33
CA GLN A 185 -15.64 -15.53 9.59
C GLN A 185 -16.03 -16.66 8.61
N THR A 186 -16.25 -17.88 9.12
CA THR A 186 -16.44 -19.08 8.30
C THR A 186 -17.54 -18.95 7.25
N ARG A 187 -18.70 -18.39 7.61
CA ARG A 187 -19.82 -18.21 6.67
C ARG A 187 -19.45 -17.30 5.48
N LYS A 188 -18.72 -16.21 5.74
CA LYS A 188 -18.25 -15.31 4.70
C LYS A 188 -17.20 -16.01 3.83
N GLY A 189 -16.30 -16.77 4.46
CA GLY A 189 -15.32 -17.59 3.75
C GLY A 189 -15.96 -18.59 2.80
N ASP A 190 -17.01 -19.29 3.24
CA ASP A 190 -17.73 -20.28 2.41
C ASP A 190 -18.41 -19.62 1.19
N LEU A 191 -19.01 -18.45 1.38
CA LEU A 191 -19.63 -17.68 0.28
C LEU A 191 -18.59 -17.20 -0.74
N ALA A 192 -17.47 -16.67 -0.26
CA ALA A 192 -16.38 -16.23 -1.12
C ALA A 192 -15.73 -17.41 -1.86
N ALA A 193 -15.55 -18.55 -1.19
CA ALA A 193 -14.99 -19.76 -1.80
C ALA A 193 -15.89 -20.30 -2.92
N ALA A 194 -17.20 -20.36 -2.67
CA ALA A 194 -18.17 -20.76 -3.69
C ALA A 194 -18.10 -19.82 -4.91
N LYS A 195 -18.01 -18.51 -4.68
CA LYS A 195 -17.91 -17.53 -5.76
C LYS A 195 -16.59 -17.64 -6.53
N ALA A 196 -15.50 -17.91 -5.84
CA ALA A 196 -14.20 -18.14 -6.47
C ALA A 196 -14.25 -19.33 -7.44
N VAL A 197 -14.79 -20.47 -6.99
CA VAL A 197 -14.96 -21.68 -7.80
C VAL A 197 -15.94 -21.46 -8.95
N GLU A 198 -16.99 -20.67 -8.75
CA GLU A 198 -17.92 -20.30 -9.82
C GLU A 198 -17.22 -19.56 -10.96
N LEU A 199 -16.35 -18.61 -10.61
CA LEU A 199 -15.60 -17.75 -11.55
C LEU A 199 -14.37 -18.42 -12.17
N THR A 200 -13.90 -19.54 -11.63
CA THR A 200 -12.81 -20.32 -12.25
C THR A 200 -13.30 -20.98 -13.53
N GLU A 201 -12.50 -20.99 -14.57
CA GLU A 201 -12.77 -21.75 -15.80
C GLU A 201 -12.10 -23.13 -15.73
N GLY A 202 -12.72 -24.14 -16.32
CA GLY A 202 -12.20 -25.52 -16.32
C GLY A 202 -12.66 -26.35 -15.12
N ALA A 203 -13.02 -27.61 -15.37
CA ALA A 203 -13.60 -28.49 -14.36
C ALA A 203 -12.56 -28.98 -13.34
N ASP A 204 -11.33 -29.25 -13.81
CA ASP A 204 -10.24 -29.73 -12.97
C ASP A 204 -9.72 -28.60 -12.07
N GLU A 205 -9.59 -27.38 -12.60
CA GLU A 205 -9.19 -26.19 -11.86
C GLU A 205 -10.22 -25.84 -10.78
N LYS A 206 -11.52 -25.94 -11.09
CA LYS A 206 -12.60 -25.79 -10.09
C LYS A 206 -12.45 -26.78 -8.94
N LYS A 207 -12.21 -28.05 -9.26
CA LYS A 207 -12.03 -29.10 -8.26
C LYS A 207 -10.79 -28.83 -7.40
N GLN A 208 -9.67 -28.50 -8.03
CA GLN A 208 -8.42 -28.18 -7.35
C GLN A 208 -8.57 -26.97 -6.43
N LEU A 209 -9.20 -25.89 -6.91
CA LEU A 209 -9.44 -24.70 -6.11
C LEU A 209 -10.35 -25.00 -4.92
N LYS A 210 -11.41 -25.79 -5.13
CA LYS A 210 -12.29 -26.22 -4.04
C LYS A 210 -11.51 -26.97 -2.95
N GLU A 211 -10.68 -27.94 -3.34
CA GLU A 211 -9.85 -28.70 -2.39
C GLU A 211 -8.89 -27.79 -1.61
N GLN A 212 -8.25 -26.83 -2.29
CA GLN A 212 -7.38 -25.85 -1.64
C GLN A 212 -8.12 -25.00 -0.59
N LEU A 213 -9.32 -24.51 -0.93
CA LEU A 213 -10.10 -23.66 -0.02
C LEU A 213 -10.69 -24.44 1.16
N ASP A 214 -11.07 -25.70 0.94
CA ASP A 214 -11.50 -26.62 2.01
C ASP A 214 -10.34 -26.93 2.97
N GLN A 215 -9.12 -27.09 2.45
CA GLN A 215 -7.91 -27.24 3.26
C GLN A 215 -7.58 -25.98 4.05
N ALA A 216 -7.69 -24.80 3.44
CA ALA A 216 -7.47 -23.52 4.12
C ALA A 216 -8.44 -23.35 5.30
N LYS A 217 -9.73 -23.64 5.10
CA LYS A 217 -10.76 -23.63 6.15
C LYS A 217 -10.38 -24.54 7.33
N THR A 218 -10.03 -25.79 7.04
CA THR A 218 -9.68 -26.78 8.07
C THR A 218 -8.44 -26.34 8.86
N SER A 219 -7.45 -25.79 8.16
CA SER A 219 -6.19 -25.32 8.76
C SER A 219 -6.43 -24.12 9.69
N SER A 220 -7.21 -23.14 9.27
CA SER A 220 -7.56 -21.98 10.10
C SER A 220 -8.39 -22.36 11.34
N LEU A 221 -9.31 -23.32 11.23
CA LEU A 221 -10.05 -23.84 12.38
C LEU A 221 -9.12 -24.55 13.37
N GLY A 222 -8.17 -25.35 12.89
CA GLY A 222 -7.17 -25.99 13.74
C GLY A 222 -6.31 -24.98 14.51
N GLN A 223 -5.88 -23.90 13.84
CA GLN A 223 -5.14 -22.80 14.49
C GLN A 223 -5.97 -22.10 15.57
N GLN A 224 -7.24 -21.77 15.28
CA GLN A 224 -8.12 -21.12 16.25
C GLN A 224 -8.40 -22.00 17.48
N ILE A 225 -8.55 -23.31 17.28
CA ILE A 225 -8.71 -24.26 18.39
C ILE A 225 -7.43 -24.31 19.23
N GLN A 226 -6.26 -24.35 18.60
CA GLN A 226 -4.98 -24.37 19.31
C GLN A 226 -4.77 -23.10 20.13
N GLU A 227 -5.08 -21.92 19.58
CA GLU A 227 -5.03 -20.64 20.29
C GLU A 227 -5.98 -20.63 21.50
N ALA A 228 -7.22 -21.08 21.31
CA ALA A 228 -8.22 -21.16 22.38
C ALA A 228 -7.84 -22.13 23.52
N LEU A 229 -6.99 -23.13 23.24
CA LEU A 229 -6.54 -24.13 24.22
C LEU A 229 -5.24 -23.75 24.94
N THR A 230 -4.55 -22.69 24.51
CA THR A 230 -3.36 -22.19 25.21
C THR A 230 -3.77 -21.24 26.35
N PRO A 231 -3.56 -21.60 27.63
CA PRO A 231 -3.94 -20.75 28.75
C PRO A 231 -3.07 -19.49 28.76
N THR A 232 -3.71 -18.31 28.82
CA THR A 232 -3.02 -17.03 29.01
C THR A 232 -2.16 -17.10 30.28
N PRO A 233 -0.84 -16.85 30.21
CA PRO A 233 0.00 -16.90 31.41
C PRO A 233 -0.52 -15.88 32.42
N THR A 234 -0.91 -16.37 33.59
CA THR A 234 -1.38 -15.55 34.70
C THR A 234 -0.30 -14.51 35.04
N PRO A 235 -0.61 -13.20 35.07
CA PRO A 235 0.37 -12.20 35.44
C PRO A 235 0.81 -12.44 36.89
N LYS A 236 2.11 -12.70 37.09
CA LYS A 236 2.70 -12.68 38.44
C LYS A 236 2.52 -11.27 39.00
N LYS A 237 1.78 -11.16 40.10
CA LYS A 237 1.69 -9.95 40.94
C LYS A 237 3.04 -9.66 41.59
#